data_AF-A0A947BHN9-F1
#
_entry.id   AF-A0A947BHN9-F1
#
_cell.length_a   1.000
_cell.length_b   1.000
_cell.length_c   1.000
_cell.angle_alpha   90.00
_cell.angle_beta   90.00
_cell.angle_gamma   90.00
#
_symmetry.space_group_name_H-M   'P 1'
#
loop_
_entity.id
_entity.type
_entity.pdbx_description
1 polymer ?
#
loop_
_entity_poly.entity_id
_entity_poly.type
_entity_poly.pdbx_seq_one_letter_code
_entity_poly.pdbx_strand_id
1 'polypeptide(L)'
;LMEATHTLRPDEPPPPGPDDWKPEKLPNPAELLGRSYMNAITNPLKQLEVAAKAAPGLAKALKGLAAKEFDVSTEMIAPKTRFNRKISPHRVVEGVSVSLEDIKAIRTAAEGAKVNDVFLAIIGGAMRRYLEDKGELPKKTLTAMAPISVRAKDEKNSMGNQVAAMIAPLGTHIADPVERLEWVHDRTKNSKAMTDALGARNMTEMSKASPALFMALGAQLYSRLSLANRGVGPIFSTVVTNVPGPPIPIYSAGAKMESMMGLVCLTDGLGLGHVVQSYTSEATIAFTADREMMPDPEFYRECIQQSFEELREAAKTAEKPAPATKKKPSSPKKEATKPTAKKRAASKKKTPKKPAAAKATSERGTKGVASRSKTSPKGKSAAPKGKGKSRS
;
A
#
# COMPACT_ATOMS: atom_id res chain seq x y z
N LEU A 1 2.95 -16.47 10.97
CA LEU A 1 1.77 -17.30 10.64
C LEU A 1 2.16 -18.44 9.70
N MET A 2 2.56 -18.18 8.44
CA MET A 2 3.02 -19.25 7.52
C MET A 2 4.10 -20.14 8.15
N GLU A 3 5.15 -19.55 8.72
CA GLU A 3 6.23 -20.25 9.45
C GLU A 3 5.77 -21.06 10.68
N ALA A 4 4.53 -20.83 11.16
CA ALA A 4 3.93 -21.54 12.30
C ALA A 4 2.86 -22.56 11.86
N THR A 5 2.60 -22.70 10.54
CA THR A 5 1.62 -23.63 9.97
C THR A 5 2.17 -24.46 8.82
N HIS A 6 3.42 -24.20 8.40
CA HIS A 6 4.08 -24.86 7.29
C HIS A 6 5.56 -25.15 7.61
N THR A 7 6.02 -26.30 7.14
CA THR A 7 7.41 -26.77 7.18
C THR A 7 8.11 -26.47 5.85
N LEU A 8 9.44 -26.42 5.86
CA LEU A 8 10.26 -26.26 4.65
C LEU A 8 10.59 -27.60 3.98
N ARG A 9 10.37 -28.70 4.70
CA ARG A 9 10.51 -30.08 4.19
C ARG A 9 9.23 -30.89 4.39
N PRO A 10 8.99 -31.94 3.57
CA PRO A 10 7.89 -32.87 3.78
C PRO A 10 8.11 -33.81 4.97
N ASP A 11 9.37 -34.05 5.34
CA ASP A 11 9.82 -34.97 6.40
C ASP A 11 10.34 -34.23 7.65
N GLU A 12 9.96 -32.96 7.82
CA GLU A 12 10.38 -32.14 8.96
C GLU A 12 9.75 -32.69 10.26
N PRO A 13 10.55 -33.11 11.26
CA PRO A 13 10.02 -33.74 12.48
C PRO A 13 9.23 -32.73 13.31
N PRO A 14 8.27 -33.19 14.14
CA PRO A 14 7.56 -32.31 15.07
C PRO A 14 8.53 -31.61 16.03
N PRO A 15 8.20 -30.40 16.52
CA PRO A 15 9.03 -29.67 17.47
C PRO A 15 9.44 -30.55 18.67
N PRO A 16 10.71 -30.48 19.13
CA PRO A 16 11.23 -31.39 20.14
C PRO A 16 10.73 -31.04 21.55
N GLY A 17 9.56 -31.58 21.91
CA GLY A 17 8.96 -31.47 23.23
C GLY A 17 7.43 -31.25 23.16
N PRO A 18 6.72 -31.36 24.29
CA PRO A 18 5.34 -30.87 24.36
C PRO A 18 5.33 -29.34 24.24
N ASP A 19 4.36 -28.81 23.51
CA ASP A 19 4.09 -27.37 23.54
C ASP A 19 3.59 -26.97 24.94
N ASP A 20 4.37 -26.14 25.64
CA ASP A 20 4.02 -25.63 26.97
C ASP A 20 3.28 -24.28 26.91
N TRP A 21 3.02 -23.76 25.70
CA TRP A 21 2.26 -22.55 25.48
C TRP A 21 0.85 -22.68 26.06
N LYS A 22 0.57 -21.85 27.06
CA LYS A 22 -0.74 -21.72 27.66
C LYS A 22 -1.42 -20.50 27.04
N PRO A 23 -2.54 -20.66 26.30
CA PRO A 23 -3.32 -19.51 25.87
C PRO A 23 -3.75 -18.67 27.07
N GLU A 24 -3.97 -17.38 26.87
CA GLU A 24 -4.71 -16.60 27.85
C GLU A 24 -6.07 -17.29 28.11
N LYS A 25 -6.43 -17.44 29.39
CA LYS A 25 -7.71 -18.02 29.78
C LYS A 25 -8.84 -17.28 29.04
N LEU A 26 -9.57 -18.00 28.18
CA LEU A 26 -10.73 -17.45 27.50
C LEU A 26 -11.65 -16.77 28.53
N PRO A 27 -11.91 -15.46 28.40
CA PRO A 27 -12.66 -14.74 29.41
C PRO A 27 -14.09 -15.28 29.46
N ASN A 28 -14.51 -15.72 30.64
CA ASN A 28 -15.86 -16.21 30.88
C ASN A 28 -16.89 -15.15 30.44
N PRO A 29 -18.07 -15.50 29.90
CA PRO A 29 -19.15 -14.54 29.64
C PRO A 29 -19.41 -13.53 30.77
N ALA A 30 -19.29 -13.92 32.04
CA ALA A 30 -19.36 -13.02 33.20
C ALA A 30 -18.14 -12.08 33.34
N GLU A 31 -16.93 -12.56 33.00
CA GLU A 31 -15.72 -11.72 32.92
C GLU A 31 -15.76 -10.77 31.71
N LEU A 32 -16.34 -11.19 30.59
CA LEU A 32 -16.58 -10.35 29.40
C LEU A 32 -17.62 -9.27 29.69
N LEU A 33 -18.76 -9.63 30.28
CA LEU A 33 -19.79 -8.67 30.71
C LEU A 33 -19.23 -7.73 31.78
N GLY A 34 -18.52 -8.25 32.79
CA GLY A 34 -17.87 -7.45 33.83
C GLY A 34 -16.83 -6.47 33.28
N ARG A 35 -15.92 -6.94 32.40
CA ARG A 35 -14.95 -6.06 31.70
C ARG A 35 -15.65 -5.04 30.80
N SER A 36 -16.70 -5.43 30.08
CA SER A 36 -17.47 -4.53 29.21
C SER A 36 -18.19 -3.45 30.01
N TYR A 37 -18.84 -3.82 31.11
CA TYR A 37 -19.56 -2.92 32.02
C TYR A 37 -18.61 -1.99 32.76
N MET A 38 -17.50 -2.51 33.29
CA MET A 38 -16.44 -1.73 33.94
C MET A 38 -15.78 -0.76 32.95
N ASN A 39 -15.52 -1.17 31.71
CA ASN A 39 -15.02 -0.28 30.65
C ASN A 39 -16.08 0.75 30.22
N ALA A 40 -17.36 0.42 30.22
CA ALA A 40 -18.46 1.33 29.92
C ALA A 40 -18.73 2.34 31.04
N ILE A 41 -18.38 2.02 32.30
CA ILE A 41 -18.53 2.89 33.48
C ILE A 41 -17.25 3.70 33.79
N THR A 42 -16.07 3.23 33.37
CA THR A 42 -14.80 3.99 33.52
C THR A 42 -14.40 4.81 32.28
N ASN A 43 -14.87 4.46 31.08
CA ASN A 43 -14.72 5.29 29.89
C ASN A 43 -15.91 6.21 29.52
N PRO A 44 -17.05 6.38 30.24
CA PRO A 44 -18.13 7.24 29.77
C PRO A 44 -17.71 8.72 29.84
N LEU A 45 -16.89 9.10 30.83
CA LEU A 45 -16.25 10.42 30.88
C LEU A 45 -15.30 10.63 29.68
N LYS A 46 -14.46 9.64 29.34
CA LYS A 46 -13.58 9.70 28.15
C LYS A 46 -14.37 9.67 26.83
N GLN A 47 -15.49 8.97 26.77
CA GLN A 47 -16.37 8.91 25.60
C GLN A 47 -17.19 10.19 25.46
N LEU A 48 -17.60 10.84 26.55
CA LEU A 48 -18.17 12.19 26.57
C LEU A 48 -17.12 13.23 26.14
N GLU A 49 -15.89 13.13 26.64
CA GLU A 49 -14.78 14.01 26.26
C GLU A 49 -14.42 13.84 24.77
N VAL A 50 -14.35 12.61 24.26
CA VAL A 50 -14.15 12.32 22.83
C VAL A 50 -15.34 12.75 22.00
N ALA A 51 -16.59 12.54 22.44
CA ALA A 51 -17.78 13.00 21.73
C ALA A 51 -17.85 14.54 21.68
N ALA A 52 -17.50 15.23 22.78
CA ALA A 52 -17.41 16.68 22.83
C ALA A 52 -16.27 17.22 21.95
N LYS A 53 -15.13 16.53 21.87
CA LYS A 53 -14.04 16.86 20.95
C LYS A 53 -14.37 16.55 19.49
N ALA A 54 -15.20 15.54 19.23
CA ALA A 54 -15.67 15.16 17.90
C ALA A 54 -16.85 16.04 17.42
N ALA A 55 -17.67 16.59 18.32
CA ALA A 55 -18.87 17.35 17.97
C ALA A 55 -18.59 18.59 17.09
N PRO A 56 -17.54 19.41 17.32
CA PRO A 56 -17.14 20.47 16.37
C PRO A 56 -16.75 19.92 15.00
N GLY A 57 -16.09 18.75 14.96
CA GLY A 57 -15.72 18.06 13.71
C GLY A 57 -16.95 17.57 12.95
N LEU A 58 -17.91 16.94 13.64
CA LEU A 58 -19.17 16.47 13.06
C LEU A 58 -20.07 17.63 12.62
N ALA A 59 -20.16 18.70 13.42
CA ALA A 59 -20.88 19.91 13.06
C ALA A 59 -20.25 20.61 11.84
N LYS A 60 -18.92 20.67 11.76
CA LYS A 60 -18.21 21.20 10.59
C LYS A 60 -18.35 20.29 9.37
N ALA A 61 -18.37 18.96 9.54
CA ALA A 61 -18.64 18.00 8.47
C ALA A 61 -20.06 18.18 7.91
N LEU A 62 -21.08 18.24 8.77
CA LEU A 62 -22.47 18.49 8.39
C LEU A 62 -22.65 19.87 7.74
N LYS A 63 -22.00 20.92 8.28
CA LYS A 63 -22.07 22.28 7.72
C LYS A 63 -21.36 22.36 6.36
N GLY A 64 -20.20 21.74 6.19
CA GLY A 64 -19.49 21.69 4.91
C GLY A 64 -20.18 20.80 3.87
N LEU A 65 -20.91 19.75 4.28
CA LEU A 65 -21.83 18.98 3.42
C LEU A 65 -22.99 19.86 2.93
N ALA A 66 -23.60 20.65 3.82
CA ALA A 66 -24.68 21.57 3.47
C ALA A 66 -24.20 22.74 2.59
N ALA A 67 -23.00 23.27 2.85
CA ALA A 67 -22.41 24.41 2.14
C ALA A 67 -21.61 24.01 0.88
N LYS A 68 -21.43 22.70 0.60
CA LYS A 68 -20.54 22.15 -0.44
C LYS A 68 -19.06 22.56 -0.31
N GLU A 69 -18.63 23.03 0.85
CA GLU A 69 -17.25 23.50 1.11
C GLU A 69 -16.19 22.38 1.07
N PHE A 70 -16.60 21.10 1.16
CA PHE A 70 -15.71 19.97 0.91
C PHE A 70 -15.56 19.73 -0.60
N ASP A 71 -14.87 20.65 -1.28
CA ASP A 71 -14.34 20.41 -2.63
C ASP A 71 -13.12 19.47 -2.56
N VAL A 72 -13.41 18.22 -2.19
CA VAL A 72 -12.53 17.08 -2.47
C VAL A 72 -12.57 16.93 -3.99
N SER A 73 -11.56 17.51 -4.65
CA SER A 73 -11.60 17.80 -6.09
C SER A 73 -12.19 16.63 -6.88
N THR A 74 -13.19 16.90 -7.70
CA THR A 74 -14.08 15.89 -8.30
C THR A 74 -13.40 15.00 -9.36
N GLU A 75 -12.08 15.15 -9.49
CA GLU A 75 -11.13 14.34 -10.25
C GLU A 75 -10.55 13.17 -9.43
N MET A 76 -10.40 13.32 -8.10
CA MET A 76 -9.88 12.27 -7.21
C MET A 76 -10.92 11.23 -6.78
N ILE A 77 -12.22 11.53 -6.93
CA ILE A 77 -13.30 10.59 -6.57
C ILE A 77 -13.53 9.63 -7.74
N ALA A 78 -13.34 8.33 -7.49
CA ALA A 78 -13.59 7.31 -8.50
C ALA A 78 -15.06 7.27 -8.96
N PRO A 79 -15.32 6.97 -10.24
CA PRO A 79 -16.69 6.73 -10.71
C PRO A 79 -17.27 5.49 -10.02
N LYS A 80 -18.56 5.56 -9.69
CA LYS A 80 -19.31 4.49 -9.04
C LYS A 80 -19.84 3.51 -10.08
N THR A 81 -19.76 2.23 -9.76
CA THR A 81 -20.22 1.11 -10.59
C THR A 81 -21.21 0.27 -9.79
N ARG A 82 -21.76 -0.81 -10.37
CA ARG A 82 -22.43 -1.88 -9.61
C ARG A 82 -21.70 -2.32 -8.33
N PHE A 83 -20.37 -2.34 -8.33
CA PHE A 83 -19.54 -2.77 -7.19
C PHE A 83 -19.54 -1.80 -6.00
N ASN A 84 -20.10 -0.58 -6.15
CA ASN A 84 -20.07 0.45 -5.11
C ASN A 84 -21.42 0.60 -4.40
N ARG A 85 -22.07 -0.55 -4.14
CA ARG A 85 -23.38 -0.69 -3.49
C ARG A 85 -23.24 -1.40 -2.13
N LYS A 86 -24.33 -1.45 -1.37
CA LYS A 86 -24.48 -2.30 -0.18
C LYS A 86 -24.35 -3.77 -0.57
N ILE A 87 -23.62 -4.56 0.21
CA ILE A 87 -23.37 -5.98 -0.08
C ILE A 87 -24.49 -6.88 0.46
N SER A 88 -24.75 -7.96 -0.28
CA SER A 88 -25.58 -9.09 0.13
C SER A 88 -24.84 -9.95 1.18
N PRO A 89 -25.48 -10.99 1.77
CA PRO A 89 -24.79 -12.01 2.55
C PRO A 89 -24.00 -13.01 1.67
N HIS A 90 -24.08 -12.94 0.34
CA HIS A 90 -23.55 -13.96 -0.58
C HIS A 90 -22.28 -13.52 -1.31
N ARG A 91 -21.28 -14.40 -1.37
CA ARG A 91 -20.02 -14.18 -2.07
C ARG A 91 -19.88 -15.10 -3.28
N VAL A 92 -19.05 -14.65 -4.21
CA VAL A 92 -18.39 -15.48 -5.24
C VAL A 92 -16.89 -15.24 -5.14
N VAL A 93 -16.10 -16.27 -5.45
CA VAL A 93 -14.65 -16.30 -5.37
C VAL A 93 -14.16 -17.10 -6.55
N GLU A 94 -13.24 -16.52 -7.31
CA GLU A 94 -12.62 -17.11 -8.50
C GLU A 94 -11.23 -16.47 -8.68
N GLY A 95 -10.41 -17.02 -9.57
CA GLY A 95 -9.08 -16.47 -9.84
C GLY A 95 -8.39 -17.09 -11.05
N VAL A 96 -7.27 -16.48 -11.43
CA VAL A 96 -6.35 -17.05 -12.45
C VAL A 96 -4.97 -17.30 -11.85
N SER A 97 -4.34 -18.38 -12.30
CA SER A 97 -2.92 -18.68 -12.07
C SER A 97 -2.14 -18.41 -13.35
N VAL A 98 -1.07 -17.62 -13.25
CA VAL A 98 -0.20 -17.25 -14.38
C VAL A 98 1.27 -17.39 -14.00
N SER A 99 2.16 -17.45 -15.00
CA SER A 99 3.59 -17.49 -14.73
C SER A 99 4.08 -16.16 -14.15
N LEU A 100 4.78 -16.23 -13.02
CA LEU A 100 5.50 -15.08 -12.46
C LEU A 100 6.66 -14.64 -13.36
N GLU A 101 7.11 -15.47 -14.31
CA GLU A 101 8.05 -15.09 -15.37
C GLU A 101 7.35 -14.25 -16.44
N ASP A 102 6.17 -14.67 -16.93
CA ASP A 102 5.37 -13.87 -17.87
C ASP A 102 5.03 -12.48 -17.29
N ILE A 103 4.67 -12.41 -16.00
CA ILE A 103 4.43 -11.12 -15.30
C ILE A 103 5.70 -10.25 -15.23
N LYS A 104 6.90 -10.85 -15.12
CA LYS A 104 8.18 -10.11 -15.16
C LYS A 104 8.55 -9.69 -16.59
N ALA A 105 8.14 -10.45 -17.60
CA ALA A 105 8.33 -10.15 -19.01
C ALA A 105 7.39 -9.03 -19.48
N ILE A 106 6.09 -9.07 -19.14
CA ILE A 106 5.10 -8.01 -19.46
C ILE A 106 5.60 -6.61 -19.06
N ARG A 107 6.37 -6.54 -17.98
CA ARG A 107 7.02 -5.33 -17.48
C ARG A 107 7.99 -4.66 -18.48
N THR A 108 8.46 -5.35 -19.53
CA THR A 108 9.33 -4.77 -20.57
C THR A 108 8.55 -3.98 -21.63
N ALA A 109 7.22 -4.18 -21.74
CA ALA A 109 6.38 -3.47 -22.70
C ALA A 109 6.21 -1.97 -22.39
N ALA A 110 6.54 -1.52 -21.17
CA ALA A 110 6.44 -0.12 -20.74
C ALA A 110 7.70 0.28 -19.97
N GLU A 111 8.38 1.36 -20.37
CA GLU A 111 9.68 1.72 -19.79
C GLU A 111 9.58 2.07 -18.29
N GLY A 112 10.40 1.41 -17.46
CA GLY A 112 10.47 1.65 -16.02
C GLY A 112 9.35 1.00 -15.20
N ALA A 113 8.41 0.30 -15.84
CA ALA A 113 7.28 -0.37 -15.18
C ALA A 113 7.73 -1.38 -14.11
N LYS A 114 6.82 -1.64 -13.15
CA LYS A 114 7.02 -2.57 -12.04
C LYS A 114 5.95 -3.65 -12.06
N VAL A 115 6.24 -4.79 -11.44
CA VAL A 115 5.32 -5.93 -11.30
C VAL A 115 3.96 -5.51 -10.72
N ASN A 116 3.93 -4.55 -9.80
CA ASN A 116 2.66 -4.03 -9.27
C ASN A 116 1.86 -3.21 -10.28
N ASP A 117 2.52 -2.48 -11.18
CA ASP A 117 1.87 -1.70 -12.24
C ASP A 117 1.26 -2.65 -13.29
N VAL A 118 1.96 -3.76 -13.58
CA VAL A 118 1.44 -4.86 -14.43
C VAL A 118 0.15 -5.45 -13.87
N PHE A 119 0.12 -5.83 -12.57
CA PHE A 119 -1.10 -6.36 -11.97
C PHE A 119 -2.27 -5.36 -11.96
N LEU A 120 -1.99 -4.07 -11.73
CA LEU A 120 -3.00 -3.01 -11.81
C LEU A 120 -3.54 -2.82 -13.25
N ALA A 121 -2.68 -2.92 -14.27
CA ALA A 121 -3.08 -2.82 -15.68
C ALA A 121 -3.89 -4.05 -16.16
N ILE A 122 -3.54 -5.25 -15.69
CA ILE A 122 -4.32 -6.48 -15.91
C ILE A 122 -5.72 -6.34 -15.30
N ILE A 123 -5.80 -6.01 -14.01
CA ILE A 123 -7.08 -5.82 -13.31
C ILE A 123 -7.88 -4.67 -13.94
N GLY A 124 -7.21 -3.61 -14.39
CA GLY A 124 -7.84 -2.51 -15.13
C GLY A 124 -8.48 -2.93 -16.45
N GLY A 125 -7.80 -3.75 -17.26
CA GLY A 125 -8.39 -4.31 -18.48
C GLY A 125 -9.49 -5.33 -18.20
N ALA A 126 -9.39 -6.10 -17.11
CA ALA A 126 -10.44 -7.04 -16.69
C ALA A 126 -11.72 -6.30 -16.28
N MET A 127 -11.59 -5.31 -15.40
CA MET A 127 -12.70 -4.44 -14.98
C MET A 127 -13.26 -3.62 -16.14
N ARG A 128 -12.42 -3.26 -17.13
CA ARG A 128 -12.91 -2.68 -18.39
C ARG A 128 -13.84 -3.66 -19.10
N ARG A 129 -13.34 -4.81 -19.54
CA ARG A 129 -14.08 -5.82 -20.34
C ARG A 129 -15.43 -6.15 -19.71
N TYR A 130 -15.43 -6.47 -18.43
CA TYR A 130 -16.64 -6.85 -17.72
C TYR A 130 -17.66 -5.70 -17.62
N LEU A 131 -17.24 -4.47 -17.33
CA LEU A 131 -18.18 -3.34 -17.29
C LEU A 131 -18.58 -2.86 -18.70
N GLU A 132 -17.77 -3.10 -19.72
CA GLU A 132 -18.10 -2.82 -21.12
C GLU A 132 -19.20 -3.77 -21.60
N ASP A 133 -19.08 -5.07 -21.30
CA ASP A 133 -20.12 -6.09 -21.50
C ASP A 133 -21.42 -5.79 -20.74
N LYS A 134 -21.35 -5.38 -19.46
CA LYS A 134 -22.56 -4.98 -18.70
C LYS A 134 -23.12 -3.60 -19.09
N GLY A 135 -22.53 -2.88 -20.05
CA GLY A 135 -22.94 -1.53 -20.45
C GLY A 135 -22.75 -0.45 -19.37
N GLU A 136 -21.91 -0.71 -18.37
CA GLU A 136 -21.67 0.11 -17.18
C GLU A 136 -20.29 0.80 -17.15
N LEU A 137 -19.45 0.63 -18.18
CA LEU A 137 -18.09 1.19 -18.22
C LEU A 137 -18.09 2.73 -18.13
N PRO A 138 -17.51 3.34 -17.07
CA PRO A 138 -17.48 4.79 -16.94
C PRO A 138 -16.43 5.43 -17.87
N LYS A 139 -16.71 6.65 -18.36
CA LYS A 139 -15.77 7.46 -19.16
C LYS A 139 -14.50 7.88 -18.39
N LYS A 140 -14.56 7.95 -17.07
CA LYS A 140 -13.39 8.11 -16.20
C LYS A 140 -12.82 6.74 -15.83
N THR A 141 -11.50 6.65 -15.66
CA THR A 141 -10.87 5.45 -15.09
C THR A 141 -11.48 5.09 -13.72
N LEU A 142 -11.58 3.79 -13.44
CA LEU A 142 -11.72 3.30 -12.07
C LEU A 142 -10.42 3.51 -11.28
N THR A 143 -10.49 3.39 -9.95
CA THR A 143 -9.30 3.36 -9.09
C THR A 143 -9.35 2.21 -8.08
N ALA A 144 -8.18 1.73 -7.69
CA ALA A 144 -7.99 0.78 -6.60
C ALA A 144 -7.38 1.49 -5.38
N MET A 145 -7.80 1.08 -4.17
CA MET A 145 -6.92 1.21 -3.00
C MET A 145 -5.91 0.08 -3.04
N ALA A 146 -4.62 0.44 -3.00
CA ALA A 146 -3.51 -0.51 -2.97
C ALA A 146 -2.56 -0.22 -1.79
N PRO A 147 -2.11 -1.23 -1.05
CA PRO A 147 -1.11 -1.06 0.00
C PRO A 147 0.28 -0.85 -0.61
N ILE A 148 1.00 0.18 -0.17
CA ILE A 148 2.44 0.35 -0.41
C ILE A 148 3.23 0.16 0.88
N SER A 149 4.34 -0.56 0.78
CA SER A 149 5.35 -0.58 1.84
C SER A 149 6.04 0.79 1.90
N VAL A 150 6.07 1.37 3.11
CA VAL A 150 6.73 2.66 3.41
C VAL A 150 7.98 2.48 4.28
N ARG A 151 8.59 1.28 4.25
CA ARG A 151 9.82 0.99 4.97
C ARG A 151 10.98 1.85 4.46
N ALA A 152 11.64 2.55 5.38
CA ALA A 152 12.94 3.16 5.14
C ALA A 152 13.99 2.07 4.84
N LYS A 153 15.10 2.42 4.17
CA LYS A 153 16.16 1.45 3.78
C LYS A 153 16.90 0.85 4.99
N ASP A 154 16.77 1.55 6.11
CA ASP A 154 17.48 1.45 7.37
C ASP A 154 16.66 0.70 8.44
N GLU A 155 15.35 0.54 8.26
CA GLU A 155 14.48 -0.26 9.14
C GLU A 155 14.18 -1.66 8.57
N LYS A 156 15.19 -2.54 8.52
CA LYS A 156 14.99 -3.93 8.05
C LYS A 156 14.32 -4.86 9.07
N ASN A 157 14.39 -4.53 10.36
CA ASN A 157 14.04 -5.45 11.46
C ASN A 157 12.91 -4.93 12.39
N SER A 158 12.19 -3.86 12.02
CA SER A 158 11.08 -3.35 12.84
C SER A 158 9.79 -4.17 12.63
N MET A 159 9.27 -4.75 13.72
CA MET A 159 8.02 -5.50 13.70
C MET A 159 6.81 -4.57 13.73
N GLY A 160 6.07 -4.51 12.63
CA GLY A 160 4.82 -3.78 12.51
C GLY A 160 4.36 -3.61 11.06
N ASN A 161 3.05 -3.40 10.86
CA ASN A 161 2.47 -3.12 9.54
C ASN A 161 2.77 -1.67 9.11
N GLN A 162 4.01 -1.41 8.67
CA GLN A 162 4.41 -0.18 7.98
C GLN A 162 3.89 -0.15 6.54
N VAL A 163 2.56 -0.04 6.42
CA VAL A 163 1.82 -0.05 5.16
C VAL A 163 0.99 1.22 5.07
N ALA A 164 1.21 2.01 4.03
CA ALA A 164 0.33 3.12 3.67
C ALA A 164 -0.61 2.70 2.54
N ALA A 165 -1.85 3.18 2.55
CA ALA A 165 -2.76 3.03 1.42
C ALA A 165 -2.48 4.13 0.39
N MET A 166 -2.27 3.75 -0.88
CA MET A 166 -2.32 4.66 -2.01
C MET A 166 -3.62 4.45 -2.80
N ILE A 167 -4.06 5.48 -3.51
CA ILE A 167 -5.08 5.34 -4.56
C ILE A 167 -4.33 5.24 -5.89
N ALA A 168 -4.50 4.09 -6.56
CA ALA A 168 -3.91 3.77 -7.86
C ALA A 168 -5.02 3.77 -8.91
N PRO A 169 -4.97 4.64 -9.95
CA PRO A 169 -5.93 4.54 -11.03
C PRO A 169 -5.60 3.32 -11.92
N LEU A 170 -6.63 2.66 -12.45
CA LEU A 170 -6.50 1.38 -13.15
C LEU A 170 -6.44 1.51 -14.68
N GLY A 171 -6.55 2.74 -15.22
CA GLY A 171 -6.49 3.01 -16.65
C GLY A 171 -7.70 2.50 -17.45
N THR A 172 -8.81 2.07 -16.83
CA THR A 172 -9.91 1.32 -17.48
C THR A 172 -10.52 1.98 -18.73
N HIS A 173 -10.45 3.32 -18.82
CA HIS A 173 -10.85 4.09 -20.00
C HIS A 173 -9.99 3.84 -21.26
N ILE A 174 -8.78 3.32 -21.12
CA ILE A 174 -7.83 3.02 -22.21
C ILE A 174 -8.03 1.58 -22.66
N ALA A 175 -8.23 1.38 -23.97
CA ALA A 175 -8.47 0.08 -24.57
C ALA A 175 -7.16 -0.69 -24.79
N ASP A 176 -6.14 -0.03 -25.37
CA ASP A 176 -4.85 -0.65 -25.66
C ASP A 176 -4.15 -1.15 -24.37
N PRO A 177 -3.59 -2.37 -24.35
CA PRO A 177 -2.96 -2.93 -23.16
C PRO A 177 -1.65 -2.23 -22.77
N VAL A 178 -0.86 -1.77 -23.73
CA VAL A 178 0.46 -1.14 -23.49
C VAL A 178 0.26 0.30 -23.03
N GLU A 179 -0.56 1.08 -23.74
CA GLU A 179 -0.93 2.45 -23.33
C GLU A 179 -1.53 2.44 -21.91
N ARG A 180 -2.36 1.44 -21.60
CA ARG A 180 -2.92 1.25 -20.24
C ARG A 180 -1.82 0.98 -19.21
N LEU A 181 -0.81 0.15 -19.52
CA LEU A 181 0.30 -0.14 -18.61
C LEU A 181 1.21 1.08 -18.39
N GLU A 182 1.59 1.79 -19.46
CA GLU A 182 2.39 3.02 -19.40
C GLU A 182 1.68 4.09 -18.58
N TRP A 183 0.40 4.35 -18.88
CA TRP A 183 -0.42 5.33 -18.17
C TRP A 183 -0.60 4.97 -16.69
N VAL A 184 -0.83 3.69 -16.37
CA VAL A 184 -0.90 3.21 -14.97
C VAL A 184 0.44 3.43 -14.27
N HIS A 185 1.57 3.05 -14.89
CA HIS A 185 2.90 3.24 -14.33
C HIS A 185 3.18 4.72 -14.01
N ASP A 186 2.94 5.64 -14.95
CA ASP A 186 3.23 7.05 -14.73
C ASP A 186 2.34 7.66 -13.63
N ARG A 187 1.10 7.17 -13.45
CA ARG A 187 0.24 7.61 -12.34
C ARG A 187 0.64 6.98 -11.01
N THR A 188 1.01 5.70 -10.92
CA THR A 188 1.46 5.08 -9.66
C THR A 188 2.81 5.64 -9.19
N LYS A 189 3.72 5.93 -10.12
CA LYS A 189 5.01 6.62 -9.94
C LYS A 189 4.83 7.99 -9.27
N ASN A 190 3.87 8.79 -9.72
CA ASN A 190 3.56 10.10 -9.16
C ASN A 190 2.77 10.03 -7.83
N SER A 191 1.83 9.09 -7.66
CA SER A 191 1.05 8.95 -6.43
C SER A 191 1.88 8.66 -5.17
N LYS A 192 3.12 8.16 -5.29
CA LYS A 192 4.01 7.99 -4.13
C LYS A 192 4.32 9.32 -3.43
N ALA A 193 4.73 10.35 -4.18
CA ALA A 193 5.01 11.67 -3.63
C ALA A 193 3.77 12.29 -2.95
N MET A 194 2.57 12.02 -3.45
CA MET A 194 1.32 12.48 -2.84
C MET A 194 0.96 11.71 -1.56
N THR A 195 1.30 10.42 -1.49
CA THR A 195 1.07 9.57 -0.31
C THR A 195 2.00 9.96 0.84
N ASP A 196 3.28 10.24 0.51
CA ASP A 196 4.31 10.67 1.46
C ASP A 196 4.02 12.06 2.05
N ALA A 197 3.34 12.95 1.31
CA ALA A 197 3.16 14.35 1.68
C ALA A 197 2.06 14.64 2.73
N LEU A 198 0.90 13.95 2.67
CA LEU A 198 -0.32 14.43 3.35
C LEU A 198 -1.20 13.38 4.06
N GLY A 199 -1.18 12.11 3.62
CA GLY A 199 -2.26 11.16 3.97
C GLY A 199 -1.98 10.24 5.16
N ALA A 200 -0.97 9.37 5.02
CA ALA A 200 -0.87 8.13 5.78
C ALA A 200 -0.78 8.31 7.31
N ARG A 201 0.01 9.29 7.76
CA ARG A 201 0.27 9.51 9.20
C ARG A 201 -1.00 9.99 9.93
N ASN A 202 -1.70 10.98 9.36
CA ASN A 202 -2.90 11.54 9.97
C ASN A 202 -4.06 10.54 10.00
N MET A 203 -4.24 9.73 8.93
CA MET A 203 -5.28 8.70 8.90
C MET A 203 -5.00 7.57 9.91
N THR A 204 -3.72 7.24 10.13
CA THR A 204 -3.30 6.26 11.14
C THR A 204 -3.54 6.77 12.56
N GLU A 205 -3.17 8.02 12.88
CA GLU A 205 -3.44 8.59 14.21
C GLU A 205 -4.94 8.81 14.48
N MET A 206 -5.72 9.23 13.47
CA MET A 206 -7.18 9.35 13.61
C MET A 206 -7.86 7.99 13.85
N SER A 207 -7.33 6.91 13.26
CA SER A 207 -7.80 5.54 13.51
C SER A 207 -7.46 5.02 14.91
N LYS A 208 -6.37 5.49 15.53
CA LYS A 208 -6.04 5.23 16.95
C LYS A 208 -6.89 6.05 17.91
N ALA A 209 -7.32 7.25 17.50
CA ALA A 209 -8.04 8.19 18.35
C ALA A 209 -9.56 7.92 18.45
N SER A 210 -10.14 7.18 17.51
CA SER A 210 -11.57 6.83 17.52
C SER A 210 -11.82 5.57 18.36
N PRO A 211 -12.57 5.64 19.49
CA PRO A 211 -12.89 4.46 20.27
C PRO A 211 -13.70 3.45 19.43
N ALA A 212 -13.32 2.16 19.48
CA ALA A 212 -13.87 1.12 18.61
C ALA A 212 -15.42 1.04 18.60
N LEU A 213 -16.08 1.42 19.70
CA LEU A 213 -17.53 1.53 19.81
C LEU A 213 -18.14 2.52 18.80
N PHE A 214 -17.52 3.69 18.59
CA PHE A 214 -17.99 4.68 17.61
C PHE A 214 -17.74 4.22 16.17
N MET A 215 -16.63 3.51 15.91
CA MET A 215 -16.37 2.90 14.60
C MET A 215 -17.42 1.82 14.28
N ALA A 216 -17.73 0.94 15.25
CA ALA A 216 -18.74 -0.10 15.11
C ALA A 216 -20.16 0.49 14.91
N LEU A 217 -20.54 1.50 15.71
CA LEU A 217 -21.82 2.19 15.56
C LEU A 217 -21.91 2.93 14.22
N GLY A 218 -20.84 3.59 13.78
CA GLY A 218 -20.76 4.25 12.48
C GLY A 218 -20.94 3.27 11.32
N ALA A 219 -20.26 2.12 11.35
CA ALA A 219 -20.43 1.05 10.36
C ALA A 219 -21.86 0.47 10.38
N GLN A 220 -22.43 0.21 11.55
CA GLN A 220 -23.81 -0.27 11.68
C GLN A 220 -24.83 0.74 11.13
N LEU A 221 -24.68 2.03 11.41
CA LEU A 221 -25.54 3.09 10.88
C LEU A 221 -25.40 3.22 9.36
N TYR A 222 -24.17 3.20 8.85
CA TYR A 222 -23.86 3.23 7.42
C TYR A 222 -24.55 2.08 6.66
N SER A 223 -24.47 0.85 7.18
CA SER A 223 -25.12 -0.34 6.62
C SER A 223 -26.65 -0.35 6.80
N ARG A 224 -27.18 0.10 7.94
CA ARG A 224 -28.64 0.19 8.18
C ARG A 224 -29.31 1.23 7.29
N LEU A 225 -28.73 2.44 7.21
CA LEU A 225 -29.21 3.52 6.34
C LEU A 225 -28.88 3.27 4.85
N SER A 226 -28.16 2.19 4.54
CA SER A 226 -27.75 1.76 3.20
C SER A 226 -27.05 2.89 2.43
N LEU A 227 -26.12 3.57 3.10
CA LEU A 227 -25.46 4.79 2.60
C LEU A 227 -24.64 4.54 1.32
N ALA A 228 -24.09 3.34 1.16
CA ALA A 228 -23.45 2.89 -0.09
C ALA A 228 -24.40 3.02 -1.31
N ASN A 229 -25.66 2.59 -1.18
CA ASN A 229 -26.66 2.73 -2.25
C ASN A 229 -27.05 4.18 -2.53
N ARG A 230 -26.81 5.09 -1.59
CA ARG A 230 -26.94 6.55 -1.75
C ARG A 230 -25.66 7.20 -2.28
N GLY A 231 -24.65 6.42 -2.65
CA GLY A 231 -23.37 6.89 -3.16
C GLY A 231 -22.47 7.53 -2.10
N VAL A 232 -22.72 7.32 -0.81
CA VAL A 232 -21.79 7.68 0.27
C VAL A 232 -20.96 6.43 0.56
N GLY A 233 -19.65 6.45 0.34
CA GLY A 233 -18.79 5.28 0.47
C GLY A 233 -17.34 5.56 0.08
N PRO A 234 -16.53 4.51 -0.15
CA PRO A 234 -15.13 4.65 -0.52
C PRO A 234 -14.92 5.53 -1.76
N ILE A 235 -13.82 6.29 -1.77
CA ILE A 235 -13.39 7.13 -2.91
C ILE A 235 -12.66 6.34 -4.02
N PHE A 236 -12.64 5.01 -3.89
CA PHE A 236 -12.02 4.06 -4.82
C PHE A 236 -13.02 2.96 -5.21
N SER A 237 -12.90 2.43 -6.43
CA SER A 237 -13.84 1.47 -6.99
C SER A 237 -13.66 0.05 -6.47
N THR A 238 -12.41 -0.36 -6.18
CA THR A 238 -12.01 -1.70 -5.72
C THR A 238 -10.85 -1.62 -4.73
N VAL A 239 -10.53 -2.72 -4.05
CA VAL A 239 -9.21 -2.94 -3.42
C VAL A 239 -8.37 -3.84 -4.34
N VAL A 240 -7.06 -3.63 -4.36
CA VAL A 240 -6.07 -4.55 -4.94
C VAL A 240 -4.93 -4.68 -3.93
N THR A 241 -4.87 -5.80 -3.20
CA THR A 241 -3.73 -6.11 -2.32
C THR A 241 -2.75 -7.04 -3.02
N ASN A 242 -1.45 -6.84 -2.79
CA ASN A 242 -0.37 -7.62 -3.40
C ASN A 242 0.54 -8.12 -2.28
N VAL A 243 0.57 -9.43 -2.06
CA VAL A 243 1.28 -10.08 -0.96
C VAL A 243 2.29 -11.09 -1.54
N PRO A 244 3.58 -10.74 -1.61
CA PRO A 244 4.62 -11.69 -2.00
C PRO A 244 4.68 -12.86 -1.01
N GLY A 245 4.41 -14.06 -1.51
CA GLY A 245 4.59 -15.32 -0.79
C GLY A 245 6.02 -15.86 -0.91
N PRO A 246 6.27 -17.07 -0.37
CA PRO A 246 7.60 -17.65 -0.38
C PRO A 246 8.06 -18.04 -1.80
N PRO A 247 9.34 -17.81 -2.15
CA PRO A 247 9.93 -18.22 -3.42
C PRO A 247 10.35 -19.69 -3.46
N ILE A 248 10.14 -20.43 -2.36
CA ILE A 248 10.51 -21.84 -2.17
C ILE A 248 9.25 -22.67 -1.84
N PRO A 249 9.24 -23.98 -2.17
CA PRO A 249 8.17 -24.87 -1.73
C PRO A 249 8.01 -24.88 -0.21
N ILE A 250 6.77 -25.04 0.25
CA ILE A 250 6.41 -25.18 1.66
C ILE A 250 5.37 -26.31 1.78
N TYR A 251 5.31 -26.93 2.94
CA TYR A 251 4.52 -28.14 3.19
C TYR A 251 3.66 -27.95 4.44
N SER A 252 2.49 -28.58 4.51
CA SER A 252 1.69 -28.64 5.74
C SER A 252 1.37 -30.11 6.05
N ALA A 253 1.79 -30.59 7.23
CA ALA A 253 1.77 -32.01 7.60
C ALA A 253 2.35 -32.95 6.51
N GLY A 254 3.44 -32.52 5.86
CA GLY A 254 4.10 -33.25 4.77
C GLY A 254 3.50 -33.04 3.37
N ALA A 255 2.25 -32.58 3.25
CA ALA A 255 1.63 -32.27 1.96
C ALA A 255 2.19 -30.96 1.39
N LYS A 256 2.67 -30.99 0.14
CA LYS A 256 3.22 -29.81 -0.56
C LYS A 256 2.09 -28.82 -0.92
N MET A 257 2.34 -27.53 -0.73
CA MET A 257 1.51 -26.48 -1.32
C MET A 257 1.76 -26.40 -2.84
N GLU A 258 0.71 -26.45 -3.63
CA GLU A 258 0.79 -26.36 -5.10
C GLU A 258 0.52 -24.94 -5.62
N SER A 259 -0.47 -24.24 -5.03
CA SER A 259 -0.83 -22.87 -5.40
C SER A 259 -1.26 -22.09 -4.15
N MET A 260 -1.23 -20.76 -4.22
CA MET A 260 -1.65 -19.87 -3.14
C MET A 260 -2.58 -18.77 -3.67
N MET A 261 -3.85 -18.82 -3.28
CA MET A 261 -4.89 -17.84 -3.64
C MET A 261 -5.47 -17.21 -2.37
N GLY A 262 -5.64 -15.88 -2.40
CA GLY A 262 -6.08 -15.12 -1.24
C GLY A 262 -7.50 -14.55 -1.37
N LEU A 263 -8.13 -14.31 -0.21
CA LEU A 263 -9.46 -13.72 -0.10
C LEU A 263 -9.39 -12.34 0.55
N VAL A 264 -10.34 -11.47 0.22
CA VAL A 264 -10.45 -10.13 0.83
C VAL A 264 -11.87 -9.87 1.36
N CYS A 265 -11.95 -9.34 2.57
CA CYS A 265 -13.23 -8.99 3.20
C CYS A 265 -13.89 -7.81 2.47
N LEU A 266 -15.10 -8.03 1.97
CA LEU A 266 -15.93 -6.99 1.36
C LEU A 266 -16.67 -6.17 2.42
N THR A 267 -16.95 -4.91 2.11
CA THR A 267 -17.70 -3.97 2.96
C THR A 267 -18.72 -3.21 2.10
N ASP A 268 -19.73 -2.59 2.73
CA ASP A 268 -20.71 -1.78 2.00
C ASP A 268 -20.01 -0.65 1.22
N GLY A 269 -20.28 -0.56 -0.09
CA GLY A 269 -19.59 0.34 -1.02
C GLY A 269 -18.35 -0.27 -1.69
N LEU A 270 -17.96 -1.50 -1.31
CA LEU A 270 -16.84 -2.29 -1.83
C LEU A 270 -17.28 -3.74 -2.04
N GLY A 271 -18.06 -3.98 -3.08
CA GLY A 271 -18.58 -5.30 -3.48
C GLY A 271 -17.67 -6.11 -4.42
N LEU A 272 -16.43 -5.64 -4.66
CA LEU A 272 -15.38 -6.37 -5.36
C LEU A 272 -14.02 -5.98 -4.77
N GLY A 273 -13.15 -6.98 -4.60
CA GLY A 273 -11.75 -6.78 -4.21
C GLY A 273 -10.86 -7.89 -4.73
N HIS A 274 -9.59 -7.57 -4.98
CA HIS A 274 -8.61 -8.46 -5.58
C HIS A 274 -7.46 -8.75 -4.62
N VAL A 275 -6.99 -9.99 -4.62
CA VAL A 275 -5.78 -10.42 -3.93
C VAL A 275 -4.82 -11.01 -4.96
N VAL A 276 -3.68 -10.33 -5.11
CA VAL A 276 -2.54 -10.82 -5.87
C VAL A 276 -1.57 -11.48 -4.91
N GLN A 277 -1.14 -12.69 -5.25
CA GLN A 277 -0.14 -13.44 -4.50
C GLN A 277 0.89 -14.05 -5.47
N SER A 278 2.08 -14.37 -4.94
CA SER A 278 3.11 -15.07 -5.70
C SER A 278 3.66 -16.23 -4.88
N TYR A 279 3.80 -17.40 -5.48
CA TYR A 279 4.30 -18.59 -4.81
C TYR A 279 5.23 -19.36 -5.75
N THR A 280 6.50 -19.54 -5.36
CA THR A 280 7.55 -20.11 -6.23
C THR A 280 7.66 -19.42 -7.60
N SER A 281 7.21 -20.06 -8.69
CA SER A 281 7.13 -19.53 -10.06
C SER A 281 5.72 -19.09 -10.48
N GLU A 282 4.70 -19.28 -9.64
CA GLU A 282 3.32 -18.86 -9.88
C GLU A 282 3.07 -17.42 -9.40
N ALA A 283 2.22 -16.70 -10.14
CA ALA A 283 1.49 -15.55 -9.63
C ALA A 283 -0.01 -15.81 -9.77
N THR A 284 -0.79 -15.54 -8.72
CA THR A 284 -2.24 -15.67 -8.73
C THR A 284 -2.89 -14.28 -8.69
N ILE A 285 -4.00 -14.14 -9.41
CA ILE A 285 -4.90 -12.98 -9.32
C ILE A 285 -6.28 -13.53 -8.94
N ALA A 286 -6.52 -13.63 -7.63
CA ALA A 286 -7.80 -14.03 -7.07
C ALA A 286 -8.68 -12.80 -6.80
N PHE A 287 -9.99 -12.99 -6.83
CA PHE A 287 -10.95 -11.95 -6.44
C PHE A 287 -12.04 -12.50 -5.52
N THR A 288 -12.64 -11.60 -4.76
CA THR A 288 -13.85 -11.84 -3.98
C THR A 288 -14.86 -10.80 -4.40
N ALA A 289 -16.07 -11.23 -4.78
CA ALA A 289 -17.14 -10.34 -5.19
C ALA A 289 -18.45 -10.66 -4.46
N ASP A 290 -19.35 -9.68 -4.43
CA ASP A 290 -20.72 -9.86 -4.02
C ASP A 290 -21.56 -10.49 -5.14
N ARG A 291 -22.33 -11.53 -4.82
CA ARG A 291 -23.06 -12.34 -5.83
C ARG A 291 -24.18 -11.58 -6.54
N GLU A 292 -24.77 -10.55 -5.93
CA GLU A 292 -25.80 -9.72 -6.59
C GLU A 292 -25.18 -8.69 -7.54
N MET A 293 -23.90 -8.37 -7.37
CA MET A 293 -23.13 -7.46 -8.24
C MET A 293 -22.39 -8.22 -9.35
N MET A 294 -21.95 -9.44 -9.05
CA MET A 294 -21.28 -10.36 -9.96
C MET A 294 -21.94 -11.75 -9.90
N PRO A 295 -23.05 -11.95 -10.63
CA PRO A 295 -23.69 -13.25 -10.74
C PRO A 295 -22.90 -14.23 -11.62
N ASP A 296 -21.97 -13.72 -12.43
CA ASP A 296 -21.17 -14.43 -13.45
C ASP A 296 -19.65 -14.29 -13.18
N PRO A 297 -19.12 -14.85 -12.07
CA PRO A 297 -17.71 -14.77 -11.72
C PRO A 297 -16.78 -15.47 -12.73
N GLU A 298 -17.24 -16.51 -13.42
CA GLU A 298 -16.50 -17.23 -14.45
C GLU A 298 -16.11 -16.31 -15.62
N PHE A 299 -17.04 -15.44 -16.04
CA PHE A 299 -16.79 -14.44 -17.08
C PHE A 299 -15.83 -13.35 -16.58
N TYR A 300 -15.87 -12.97 -15.31
CA TYR A 300 -14.88 -12.03 -14.76
C TYR A 300 -13.47 -12.65 -14.68
N ARG A 301 -13.35 -13.93 -14.33
CA ARG A 301 -12.09 -14.69 -14.43
C ARG A 301 -11.55 -14.70 -15.87
N GLU A 302 -12.40 -14.93 -16.85
CA GLU A 302 -12.03 -14.87 -18.28
C GLU A 302 -11.57 -13.45 -18.69
N CYS A 303 -12.22 -12.40 -18.18
CA CYS A 303 -11.80 -11.01 -18.40
C CYS A 303 -10.41 -10.72 -17.81
N ILE A 304 -10.03 -11.34 -16.68
CA ILE A 304 -8.66 -11.27 -16.12
C ILE A 304 -7.69 -12.04 -17.03
N GLN A 305 -8.04 -13.26 -17.46
CA GLN A 305 -7.19 -14.08 -18.32
C GLN A 305 -6.90 -13.42 -19.67
N GLN A 306 -7.91 -12.83 -20.32
CA GLN A 306 -7.75 -12.09 -21.57
C GLN A 306 -6.84 -10.86 -21.39
N SER A 307 -7.08 -10.05 -20.34
CA SER A 307 -6.29 -8.86 -20.05
C SER A 307 -4.82 -9.18 -19.71
N PHE A 308 -4.54 -10.37 -19.18
CA PHE A 308 -3.18 -10.89 -19.03
C PHE A 308 -2.54 -11.29 -20.37
N GLU A 309 -3.22 -12.10 -21.20
CA GLU A 309 -2.61 -12.57 -22.45
C GLU A 309 -2.39 -11.44 -23.47
N GLU A 310 -3.28 -10.44 -23.54
CA GLU A 310 -3.06 -9.24 -24.38
C GLU A 310 -1.75 -8.52 -24.04
N LEU A 311 -1.50 -8.30 -22.75
CA LEU A 311 -0.27 -7.69 -22.26
C LEU A 311 0.96 -8.58 -22.54
N ARG A 312 0.78 -9.90 -22.47
CA ARG A 312 1.82 -10.90 -22.74
C ARG A 312 2.18 -10.99 -24.22
N GLU A 313 1.20 -10.94 -25.12
CA GLU A 313 1.40 -10.90 -26.56
C GLU A 313 2.04 -9.59 -27.02
N ALA A 314 1.64 -8.46 -26.42
CA ALA A 314 2.30 -7.18 -26.66
C ALA A 314 3.78 -7.21 -26.25
N ALA A 315 4.11 -7.77 -25.08
CA ALA A 315 5.50 -7.90 -24.62
C ALA A 315 6.34 -8.83 -25.52
N LYS A 316 5.81 -10.02 -25.89
CA LYS A 316 6.45 -10.92 -26.88
C LYS A 316 6.72 -10.22 -28.22
N THR A 317 5.85 -9.28 -28.60
CA THR A 317 5.98 -8.49 -29.84
C THR A 317 7.04 -7.39 -29.72
N ALA A 318 7.13 -6.73 -28.56
CA ALA A 318 8.14 -5.71 -28.27
C ALA A 318 9.57 -6.28 -28.17
N GLU A 319 9.73 -7.51 -27.65
CA GLU A 319 11.04 -8.17 -27.60
C GLU A 319 11.55 -8.66 -28.96
N LYS A 320 10.66 -8.83 -29.95
CA LYS A 320 11.02 -9.34 -31.27
C LYS A 320 11.63 -8.22 -32.13
N PRO A 321 12.93 -8.30 -32.50
CA PRO A 321 13.56 -7.20 -33.25
C PRO A 321 12.86 -7.00 -34.60
N ALA A 322 12.43 -5.77 -34.88
CA ALA A 322 11.92 -5.40 -36.19
C ALA A 322 12.96 -5.77 -37.27
N PRO A 323 12.58 -6.48 -38.34
CA PRO A 323 13.55 -6.99 -39.31
C PRO A 323 14.29 -5.82 -39.97
N ALA A 324 15.60 -5.73 -39.70
CA ALA A 324 16.41 -4.57 -40.05
C ALA A 324 16.35 -4.29 -41.57
N THR A 325 15.64 -3.22 -41.93
CA THR A 325 15.52 -2.78 -43.33
C THR A 325 16.89 -2.39 -43.84
N LYS A 326 17.46 -3.25 -44.71
CA LYS A 326 18.82 -3.10 -45.26
C LYS A 326 18.94 -1.79 -46.03
N LYS A 327 19.39 -0.72 -45.38
CA LYS A 327 19.73 0.54 -46.05
C LYS A 327 20.86 0.27 -47.05
N LYS A 328 20.58 0.59 -48.31
CA LYS A 328 21.50 0.45 -49.44
C LYS A 328 22.76 1.30 -49.18
N PRO A 329 23.99 0.81 -49.41
CA PRO A 329 25.19 1.58 -49.12
C PRO A 329 25.25 2.89 -49.92
N SER A 330 25.51 4.01 -49.25
CA SER A 330 25.78 5.29 -49.90
C SER A 330 27.27 5.43 -50.23
N SER A 331 27.56 5.88 -51.46
CA SER A 331 28.93 6.05 -51.96
C SER A 331 29.72 7.13 -51.20
N PRO A 332 31.05 6.99 -51.04
CA PRO A 332 31.88 7.95 -50.32
C PRO A 332 31.92 9.33 -51.03
N LYS A 333 31.89 10.39 -50.23
CA LYS A 333 31.94 11.78 -50.71
C LYS A 333 33.37 12.32 -50.67
N LYS A 334 33.83 12.92 -51.77
CA LYS A 334 35.21 13.44 -51.90
C LYS A 334 35.52 14.57 -50.89
N GLU A 335 36.77 14.58 -50.45
CA GLU A 335 37.40 15.61 -49.64
C GLU A 335 37.76 16.85 -50.48
N ALA A 336 37.75 18.04 -49.86
CA ALA A 336 38.17 19.30 -50.47
C ALA A 336 38.75 20.25 -49.40
N THR A 337 39.73 21.08 -49.78
CA THR A 337 40.73 21.65 -48.85
C THR A 337 40.45 23.06 -48.29
N LYS A 338 41.06 23.35 -47.14
CA LYS A 338 41.08 24.66 -46.44
C LYS A 338 41.98 25.73 -47.11
N PRO A 339 41.63 27.02 -46.93
CA PRO A 339 42.59 28.13 -46.79
C PRO A 339 42.95 28.47 -45.32
N THR A 340 43.87 29.42 -45.10
CA THR A 340 44.70 29.51 -43.88
C THR A 340 44.65 30.82 -43.05
N ALA A 341 44.51 30.65 -41.73
CA ALA A 341 45.15 31.34 -40.58
C ALA A 341 45.64 32.82 -40.61
N LYS A 342 45.42 33.54 -39.49
CA LYS A 342 46.37 34.54 -38.93
C LYS A 342 46.19 34.76 -37.40
N LYS A 343 47.20 35.35 -36.73
CA LYS A 343 47.36 35.49 -35.25
C LYS A 343 47.28 36.95 -34.75
N ARG A 344 46.85 37.15 -33.49
CA ARG A 344 47.32 38.18 -32.51
C ARG A 344 46.81 37.79 -31.09
N ALA A 345 47.67 37.51 -30.10
CA ALA A 345 48.25 38.43 -29.08
C ALA A 345 47.18 39.01 -28.10
N ALA A 346 47.09 38.63 -26.82
CA ALA A 346 48.01 38.84 -25.66
C ALA A 346 48.11 40.32 -25.23
N SER A 347 47.97 40.75 -23.95
CA SER A 347 47.95 40.07 -22.62
C SER A 347 47.08 40.91 -21.59
N LYS A 348 47.25 41.13 -20.26
CA LYS A 348 48.36 40.95 -19.28
C LYS A 348 47.92 41.16 -17.79
N LYS A 349 48.05 40.13 -16.92
CA LYS A 349 48.36 40.14 -15.44
C LYS A 349 47.51 40.90 -14.36
N LYS A 350 47.37 40.21 -13.20
CA LYS A 350 47.37 40.66 -11.76
C LYS A 350 46.06 40.74 -10.91
N THR A 351 46.04 39.90 -9.87
CA THR A 351 45.43 40.01 -8.52
C THR A 351 46.09 41.13 -7.67
N PRO A 352 45.57 41.63 -6.49
CA PRO A 352 45.11 40.78 -5.36
C PRO A 352 44.11 41.34 -4.28
N LYS A 353 43.79 40.44 -3.33
CA LYS A 353 43.48 40.62 -1.89
C LYS A 353 42.19 41.30 -1.39
N LYS A 354 41.75 40.76 -0.24
CA LYS A 354 40.67 41.16 0.69
C LYS A 354 41.18 42.13 1.77
N PRO A 355 40.34 43.07 2.25
CA PRO A 355 40.36 43.59 3.62
C PRO A 355 39.10 43.19 4.42
N ALA A 356 39.01 43.56 5.71
CA ALA A 356 37.85 43.31 6.58
C ALA A 356 37.78 44.30 7.77
N ALA A 357 36.60 44.37 8.42
CA ALA A 357 36.31 45.05 9.71
C ALA A 357 36.20 46.60 9.66
N ALA A 358 35.46 47.31 10.55
CA ALA A 358 34.60 46.87 11.66
C ALA A 358 33.61 47.95 12.19
N LYS A 359 32.52 47.49 12.87
CA LYS A 359 31.72 48.16 13.95
C LYS A 359 30.97 49.48 13.57
N ALA A 360 30.01 50.04 14.35
CA ALA A 360 29.40 49.78 15.70
C ALA A 360 27.92 50.30 15.68
N THR A 361 26.98 50.19 16.64
CA THR A 361 26.66 49.43 17.89
C THR A 361 25.13 49.57 18.13
N SER A 362 24.38 48.72 18.82
CA SER A 362 24.28 48.45 20.29
C SER A 362 23.71 47.02 20.53
N GLU A 363 23.84 46.28 21.63
CA GLU A 363 24.10 46.47 23.09
C GLU A 363 22.87 46.33 24.03
N ARG A 364 22.55 45.08 24.40
CA ARG A 364 22.33 44.57 25.79
C ARG A 364 21.99 43.06 25.75
N GLY A 365 22.54 42.17 26.59
CA GLY A 365 23.71 42.32 27.46
C GLY A 365 23.83 41.21 28.54
N THR A 366 24.87 40.36 28.44
CA THR A 366 25.40 39.45 29.50
C THR A 366 24.44 38.36 30.07
N LYS A 367 24.89 37.24 30.64
CA LYS A 367 26.22 36.78 31.11
C LYS A 367 26.27 35.25 30.96
N GLY A 368 27.45 34.65 30.81
CA GLY A 368 27.63 33.20 30.87
C GLY A 368 28.76 32.79 31.82
N VAL A 369 28.97 31.49 32.01
CA VAL A 369 30.24 30.84 32.45
C VAL A 369 30.10 29.33 32.24
N ALA A 370 31.23 28.63 32.01
CA ALA A 370 31.27 27.19 31.79
C ALA A 370 32.30 26.49 32.70
N SER A 371 32.15 25.16 32.86
CA SER A 371 33.01 24.24 33.66
C SER A 371 32.97 24.46 35.18
N ARG A 372 32.91 23.41 36.02
CA ARG A 372 33.94 22.36 36.19
C ARG A 372 33.38 21.06 36.79
N SER A 373 34.11 19.97 36.56
CA SER A 373 34.00 18.69 37.27
C SER A 373 34.52 18.75 38.71
N LYS A 374 33.94 17.98 39.66
CA LYS A 374 34.72 17.28 40.71
C LYS A 374 33.93 16.23 41.53
N THR A 375 34.55 15.06 41.67
CA THR A 375 34.59 14.12 42.83
C THR A 375 33.33 13.69 43.60
N SER A 376 33.21 12.36 43.77
CA SER A 376 32.43 11.66 44.80
C SER A 376 32.96 11.88 46.23
N PRO A 377 32.22 11.39 47.25
CA PRO A 377 32.83 10.67 48.38
C PRO A 377 32.48 9.17 48.37
N LYS A 378 33.29 8.36 49.08
CA LYS A 378 33.12 6.91 49.25
C LYS A 378 32.23 6.57 50.46
N GLY A 379 31.43 5.50 50.37
CA GLY A 379 30.77 4.84 51.51
C GLY A 379 30.93 3.31 51.42
N LYS A 380 31.58 2.69 52.42
CA LYS A 380 31.90 1.24 52.46
C LYS A 380 30.61 0.40 52.49
N SER A 381 30.43 -0.68 51.73
CA SER A 381 31.20 -1.94 51.64
C SER A 381 31.08 -2.86 52.86
N ALA A 382 30.17 -3.85 52.80
CA ALA A 382 30.34 -5.19 53.38
C ALA A 382 29.34 -6.20 52.76
N ALA A 383 29.80 -7.43 52.52
CA ALA A 383 29.02 -8.61 52.12
C ALA A 383 29.78 -9.88 52.59
N PRO A 384 29.36 -11.13 52.28
CA PRO A 384 28.22 -11.78 52.92
C PRO A 384 28.57 -13.14 53.60
N LYS A 385 27.84 -13.52 54.65
CA LYS A 385 27.77 -14.89 55.23
C LYS A 385 26.38 -15.09 55.87
N GLY A 386 25.79 -16.28 55.99
CA GLY A 386 26.17 -17.58 55.41
C GLY A 386 25.86 -18.80 56.31
N LYS A 387 24.76 -19.51 56.02
CA LYS A 387 24.29 -20.79 56.62
C LYS A 387 23.82 -20.75 58.11
N GLY A 388 22.73 -21.46 58.41
CA GLY A 388 22.29 -21.77 59.79
C GLY A 388 20.93 -22.51 59.85
N LYS A 389 20.91 -23.75 60.35
CA LYS A 389 19.68 -24.51 60.73
C LYS A 389 19.14 -23.94 62.06
N SER A 390 17.89 -24.04 62.50
CA SER A 390 17.01 -25.22 62.60
C SER A 390 15.68 -24.88 63.29
N ARG A 391 14.64 -25.72 63.08
CA ARG A 391 13.55 -26.10 64.02
C ARG A 391 12.99 -25.04 65.01
N SER A 392 11.70 -24.75 64.84
CA SER A 392 10.65 -25.23 65.77
C SER A 392 9.42 -25.61 64.95
#